data_AF-A0A651DVJ8-F1
#
_entry.id   AF-A0A651DVJ8-F1
#
_cell.length_a   1.000
_cell.length_b   1.000
_cell.length_c   1.000
_cell.angle_alpha   90.00
_cell.angle_beta   90.00
_cell.angle_gamma   90.00
#
_symmetry.space_group_name_H-M   'P 1'
#
loop_
_entity.id
_entity.type
_entity.pdbx_description
1 polymer ?
#
loop_
_entity_poly.entity_id
_entity_poly.type
_entity_poly.pdbx_seq_one_letter_code
_entity_poly.pdbx_strand_id
1 'polypeptide(L)'
;MVKLLRVTVDTVLKRRTEQSSKLPEQEQYRAIAGQEFPIASYAYASGGMDFNGHVKVALDGQTLNGFNTWYIYDRHAQIFYDGRAVYPPPDKHAPLRKGQVLVVTQNTMFKLRPLQSSHLGETERCQIPIGTQFEIQSYAYASAGQNFDNHIRISLKNQFLRGRNTWFVYTPHARVEQDGKMVYPVVEKRADKKPLAVPYFSQRDNYIQSWRTCNSSACAMAARFLGAPITNDDEYLRKVVAIGDTTDHAVQTRVLQSYGIRSAFHYNLDYDDLDRSLEQGKPIVIGILHRGPITAPSGGHMIVVIGQYDAGYICHDPYGTIHDGYSGKGGQSERYSRELLNARWLTHRRKNGWGRLFE
;
A
#
# COMPACT_ATOMS: atom_id res chain seq x y z
N MET A 1 -24.50 -22.75 22.02
CA MET A 1 -23.14 -22.55 21.46
C MET A 1 -23.18 -21.37 20.52
N VAL A 2 -22.41 -20.32 20.78
CA VAL A 2 -22.51 -19.05 20.07
C VAL A 2 -21.45 -18.98 18.97
N LYS A 3 -21.88 -18.68 17.75
CA LYS A 3 -21.03 -18.38 16.59
C LYS A 3 -21.12 -16.89 16.31
N LEU A 4 -19.97 -16.23 16.21
CA LEU A 4 -19.89 -14.78 15.98
C LEU A 4 -18.99 -14.50 14.80
N LEU A 5 -19.42 -13.60 13.92
CA LEU A 5 -18.56 -12.88 13.00
C LEU A 5 -18.12 -11.59 13.70
N ARG A 6 -16.81 -11.39 13.88
CA ARG A 6 -16.23 -10.13 14.36
C ARG A 6 -15.52 -9.41 13.22
N VAL A 7 -15.88 -8.17 12.98
CA VAL A 7 -15.20 -7.29 12.02
C VAL A 7 -13.92 -6.76 12.65
N THR A 8 -12.79 -6.91 11.97
CA THR A 8 -11.47 -6.49 12.48
C THR A 8 -10.98 -5.18 11.88
N VAL A 9 -11.55 -4.78 10.75
CA VAL A 9 -11.24 -3.55 10.01
C VAL A 9 -12.54 -3.04 9.39
N ASP A 10 -12.77 -1.71 9.39
CA ASP A 10 -13.90 -1.09 8.69
C ASP A 10 -14.03 -1.65 7.28
N THR A 11 -15.21 -2.15 6.94
CA THR A 11 -15.42 -2.93 5.73
C THR A 11 -16.86 -2.85 5.25
N VAL A 12 -17.13 -3.48 4.10
CA VAL A 12 -18.47 -3.62 3.53
C VAL A 12 -18.79 -5.10 3.43
N LEU A 13 -19.85 -5.53 4.09
CA LEU A 13 -20.50 -6.80 3.84
C LEU A 13 -21.28 -6.68 2.53
N LYS A 14 -21.19 -7.69 1.66
CA LYS A 14 -21.77 -7.66 0.32
C LYS A 14 -22.63 -8.87 0.05
N ARG A 15 -23.69 -8.72 -0.75
CA ARG A 15 -24.53 -9.86 -1.18
C ARG A 15 -23.84 -10.79 -2.16
N ARG A 16 -22.83 -10.29 -2.88
CA ARG A 16 -21.98 -11.03 -3.80
C ARG A 16 -20.54 -10.52 -3.75
N THR A 17 -19.60 -11.32 -4.24
CA THR A 17 -18.16 -11.07 -4.07
C THR A 17 -17.59 -10.04 -5.06
N GLU A 18 -18.44 -9.38 -5.83
CA GLU A 18 -18.09 -8.28 -6.73
C GLU A 18 -17.59 -7.04 -5.96
N GLN A 19 -17.00 -6.08 -6.68
CA GLN A 19 -16.60 -4.81 -6.09
C GLN A 19 -17.83 -4.05 -5.59
N SER A 20 -17.75 -3.51 -4.37
CA SER A 20 -18.85 -2.78 -3.72
C SER A 20 -19.38 -1.63 -4.58
N SER A 21 -18.52 -0.92 -5.32
CA SER A 21 -18.92 0.16 -6.22
C SER A 21 -19.83 -0.26 -7.38
N LYS A 22 -19.96 -1.57 -7.65
CA LYS A 22 -20.84 -2.13 -8.68
C LYS A 22 -22.14 -2.70 -8.10
N LEU A 23 -22.28 -2.69 -6.78
CA LEU A 23 -23.43 -3.25 -6.10
C LEU A 23 -24.44 -2.14 -5.80
N PRO A 24 -25.75 -2.41 -5.92
CA PRO A 24 -26.78 -1.57 -5.35
C PRO A 24 -26.54 -1.33 -3.85
N GLU A 25 -26.97 -0.19 -3.32
CA GLU A 25 -26.76 0.17 -1.91
C GLU A 25 -27.41 -0.85 -0.95
N GLN A 26 -28.60 -1.37 -1.30
CA GLN A 26 -29.27 -2.43 -0.55
C GLN A 26 -28.49 -3.75 -0.47
N GLU A 27 -27.56 -3.99 -1.41
CA GLU A 27 -26.69 -5.17 -1.42
C GLU A 27 -25.38 -4.98 -0.64
N GLN A 28 -25.25 -3.85 0.06
CA GLN A 28 -24.07 -3.47 0.81
C GLN A 28 -24.45 -3.13 2.24
N TYR A 29 -23.60 -3.48 3.19
CA TYR A 29 -23.73 -3.03 4.57
C TYR A 29 -22.36 -2.61 5.10
N ARG A 30 -22.21 -1.35 5.50
CA ARG A 30 -20.98 -0.83 6.10
C ARG A 30 -20.90 -1.32 7.54
N ALA A 31 -19.81 -2.02 7.87
CA ALA A 31 -19.52 -2.44 9.21
C ALA A 31 -18.20 -1.83 9.68
N ILE A 32 -18.13 -1.50 10.96
CA ILE A 32 -16.95 -0.88 11.58
C ILE A 32 -16.12 -1.93 12.34
N ALA A 33 -14.83 -1.67 12.50
CA ALA A 33 -13.95 -2.52 13.30
C ALA A 33 -14.49 -2.68 14.73
N GLY A 34 -14.45 -3.92 15.24
CA GLY A 34 -15.01 -4.31 16.52
C GLY A 34 -16.50 -4.70 16.48
N GLN A 35 -17.23 -4.42 15.40
CA GLN A 35 -18.63 -4.82 15.28
C GLN A 35 -18.76 -6.35 15.19
N GLU A 36 -19.72 -6.91 15.93
CA GLU A 36 -19.98 -8.35 15.99
C GLU A 36 -21.38 -8.70 15.50
N PHE A 37 -21.50 -9.84 14.83
CA PHE A 37 -22.77 -10.38 14.34
C PHE A 37 -22.91 -11.84 14.76
N PRO A 38 -23.98 -12.22 15.47
CA PRO A 38 -24.37 -13.62 15.61
C PRO A 38 -24.59 -14.25 14.23
N ILE A 39 -24.01 -15.42 14.00
CA ILE A 39 -24.15 -16.15 12.73
C ILE A 39 -24.65 -17.58 12.96
N ALA A 40 -25.62 -18.02 12.17
CA ALA A 40 -26.09 -19.40 12.20
C ALA A 40 -25.05 -20.34 11.57
N SER A 41 -24.43 -19.89 10.47
CA SER A 41 -23.45 -20.67 9.71
C SER A 41 -22.47 -19.80 8.93
N TYR A 42 -21.39 -20.42 8.48
CA TYR A 42 -20.43 -19.82 7.56
C TYR A 42 -19.88 -20.87 6.59
N ALA A 43 -19.38 -20.40 5.46
CA ALA A 43 -18.71 -21.20 4.45
C ALA A 43 -17.55 -20.41 3.84
N TYR A 44 -16.47 -21.09 3.51
CA TYR A 44 -15.33 -20.53 2.79
C TYR A 44 -14.93 -21.43 1.64
N ALA A 45 -14.25 -20.85 0.65
CA ALA A 45 -13.73 -21.57 -0.50
C ALA A 45 -12.83 -22.75 -0.08
N SER A 46 -13.19 -23.96 -0.53
CA SER A 46 -12.36 -25.17 -0.49
C SER A 46 -12.71 -26.03 -1.71
N GLY A 47 -11.79 -26.87 -2.18
CA GLY A 47 -12.06 -27.85 -3.24
C GLY A 47 -12.47 -27.27 -4.61
N GLY A 48 -11.90 -26.14 -5.02
CA GLY A 48 -12.11 -25.56 -6.36
C GLY A 48 -13.28 -24.55 -6.48
N MET A 49 -14.07 -24.37 -5.42
CA MET A 49 -14.95 -23.19 -5.31
C MET A 49 -14.14 -21.95 -4.94
N ASP A 50 -14.43 -20.81 -5.56
CA ASP A 50 -13.75 -19.54 -5.31
C ASP A 50 -14.75 -18.49 -4.79
N PHE A 51 -14.57 -18.07 -3.55
CA PHE A 51 -15.31 -16.95 -2.93
C PHE A 51 -14.57 -15.62 -3.08
N ASN A 52 -13.56 -15.54 -3.96
CA ASN A 52 -12.78 -14.35 -4.24
C ASN A 52 -12.22 -13.74 -2.95
N GLY A 53 -11.64 -14.60 -2.09
CA GLY A 53 -11.13 -14.23 -0.76
C GLY A 53 -12.19 -13.80 0.26
N HIS A 54 -13.47 -14.11 0.05
CA HIS A 54 -14.51 -13.83 1.04
C HIS A 54 -14.88 -15.10 1.82
N VAL A 55 -15.40 -14.89 3.03
CA VAL A 55 -16.21 -15.88 3.74
C VAL A 55 -17.67 -15.51 3.59
N LYS A 56 -18.50 -16.52 3.32
CA LYS A 56 -19.95 -16.38 3.31
C LYS A 56 -20.47 -16.68 4.70
N VAL A 57 -21.36 -15.85 5.22
CA VAL A 57 -22.02 -16.03 6.51
C VAL A 57 -23.54 -15.99 6.33
N ALA A 58 -24.26 -16.68 7.21
CA ALA A 58 -25.69 -16.53 7.41
C ALA A 58 -25.91 -16.00 8.83
N LEU A 59 -26.57 -14.85 8.97
CA LEU A 59 -26.81 -14.23 10.26
C LEU A 59 -27.79 -15.06 11.10
N ASP A 60 -27.64 -15.03 12.41
CA ASP A 60 -28.56 -15.69 13.34
C ASP A 60 -29.61 -14.69 13.86
N GLY A 61 -30.89 -15.02 13.73
CA GLY A 61 -32.00 -14.22 14.26
C GLY A 61 -32.17 -12.80 13.70
N GLN A 62 -31.40 -12.39 12.68
CA GLN A 62 -31.43 -11.03 12.16
C GLN A 62 -31.22 -10.94 10.64
N THR A 63 -31.51 -9.76 10.10
CA THR A 63 -31.17 -9.36 8.73
C THR A 63 -30.48 -8.01 8.74
N LEU A 64 -29.62 -7.77 7.75
CA LEU A 64 -29.09 -6.45 7.44
C LEU A 64 -29.74 -6.05 6.11
N ASN A 65 -30.30 -4.85 6.00
CA ASN A 65 -30.96 -4.39 4.77
C ASN A 65 -31.95 -5.41 4.17
N GLY A 66 -32.67 -6.18 5.02
CA GLY A 66 -33.62 -7.21 4.59
C GLY A 66 -33.00 -8.55 4.13
N PHE A 67 -31.67 -8.71 4.17
CA PHE A 67 -30.98 -9.94 3.77
C PHE A 67 -30.28 -10.64 4.94
N ASN A 68 -30.34 -11.97 4.93
CA ASN A 68 -29.74 -12.81 5.96
C ASN A 68 -28.30 -13.26 5.64
N THR A 69 -27.95 -13.46 4.36
CA THR A 69 -26.63 -14.00 3.98
C THR A 69 -25.70 -12.92 3.44
N TRP A 70 -24.42 -12.99 3.77
CA TRP A 70 -23.47 -11.93 3.42
C TRP A 70 -22.09 -12.51 3.14
N TYR A 71 -21.36 -11.87 2.23
CA TYR A 71 -19.94 -12.10 2.01
C TYR A 71 -19.16 -10.99 2.69
N ILE A 72 -18.11 -11.36 3.41
CA ILE A 72 -17.16 -10.45 4.00
C ILE A 72 -15.76 -10.89 3.62
N TYR A 73 -14.90 -9.91 3.30
CA TYR A 73 -13.52 -10.19 2.95
C TYR A 73 -12.82 -10.85 4.14
N ASP A 74 -12.21 -12.01 3.93
CA ASP A 74 -11.76 -12.87 5.02
C ASP A 74 -10.65 -12.26 5.88
N ARG A 75 -9.88 -11.31 5.34
CA ARG A 75 -8.88 -10.55 6.11
C ARG A 75 -9.48 -9.45 6.98
N HIS A 76 -10.74 -9.08 6.75
CA HIS A 76 -11.42 -8.01 7.51
C HIS A 76 -12.34 -8.57 8.60
N ALA A 77 -12.34 -9.89 8.80
CA ALA A 77 -13.16 -10.49 9.84
C ALA A 77 -12.61 -11.81 10.35
N GLN A 78 -13.03 -12.15 11.56
CA GLN A 78 -12.79 -13.44 12.18
C GLN A 78 -14.11 -14.07 12.56
N ILE A 79 -14.18 -15.40 12.50
CA ILE A 79 -15.31 -16.14 13.03
C ILE A 79 -14.88 -16.83 14.31
N PHE A 80 -15.65 -16.58 15.36
CA PHE A 80 -15.49 -17.20 16.66
C PHE A 80 -16.52 -18.30 16.85
N TYR A 81 -16.08 -19.42 17.39
CA TYR A 81 -16.92 -20.48 17.91
C TYR A 81 -16.56 -20.66 19.38
N ASP A 82 -17.51 -20.41 20.27
CA ASP A 82 -17.31 -20.58 21.71
C ASP A 82 -16.07 -19.83 22.24
N GLY A 83 -15.95 -18.55 21.84
CA GLY A 83 -14.85 -17.67 22.25
C GLY A 83 -13.51 -17.91 21.55
N ARG A 84 -13.38 -18.94 20.69
CA ARG A 84 -12.14 -19.22 19.93
C ARG A 84 -12.29 -18.83 18.47
N ALA A 85 -11.30 -18.11 17.92
CA ALA A 85 -11.25 -17.82 16.50
C ALA A 85 -11.02 -19.13 15.71
N VAL A 86 -11.98 -19.52 14.89
CA VAL A 86 -11.95 -20.73 14.05
C VAL A 86 -11.79 -20.43 12.56
N TYR A 87 -11.97 -19.17 12.16
CA TYR A 87 -11.72 -18.73 10.80
C TYR A 87 -11.20 -17.27 10.77
N PRO A 88 -10.28 -16.92 9.84
CA PRO A 88 -9.57 -17.85 8.97
C PRO A 88 -8.69 -18.82 9.78
N PRO A 89 -8.48 -20.06 9.30
CA PRO A 89 -7.52 -20.96 9.91
C PRO A 89 -6.14 -20.28 10.05
N PRO A 90 -5.36 -20.57 11.11
CA PRO A 90 -4.11 -19.85 11.39
C PRO A 90 -3.11 -19.82 10.23
N ASP A 91 -3.09 -20.86 9.42
CA ASP A 91 -2.18 -21.07 8.29
C ASP A 91 -2.71 -20.49 6.97
N LYS A 92 -4.00 -20.14 6.88
CA LYS A 92 -4.65 -19.69 5.63
C LYS A 92 -3.91 -18.54 4.94
N HIS A 93 -3.32 -17.66 5.74
CA HIS A 93 -2.59 -16.49 5.26
C HIS A 93 -1.10 -16.53 5.60
N ALA A 94 -0.60 -17.66 6.09
CA ALA A 94 0.82 -17.83 6.33
C ALA A 94 1.59 -17.66 5.00
N PRO A 95 2.77 -17.01 5.01
CA PRO A 95 3.58 -16.87 3.81
C PRO A 95 3.96 -18.24 3.24
N LEU A 96 3.70 -18.45 1.96
CA LEU A 96 4.27 -19.57 1.22
C LEU A 96 5.74 -19.23 0.96
N ARG A 97 6.65 -20.00 1.54
CA ARG A 97 8.10 -19.71 1.50
C ARG A 97 8.93 -20.68 0.68
N LYS A 98 8.33 -21.76 0.17
CA LYS A 98 9.04 -22.80 -0.60
C LYS A 98 8.55 -22.81 -2.04
N GLY A 99 9.48 -22.95 -2.98
CA GLY A 99 9.18 -22.97 -4.41
C GLY A 99 8.88 -21.58 -4.96
N GLN A 100 8.23 -21.55 -6.13
CA GLN A 100 7.81 -20.30 -6.77
C GLN A 100 6.42 -19.90 -6.28
N VAL A 101 6.33 -18.68 -5.76
CA VAL A 101 5.10 -18.13 -5.18
C VAL A 101 4.81 -16.80 -5.83
N LEU A 102 3.62 -16.66 -6.40
CA LEU A 102 3.09 -15.36 -6.74
C LEU A 102 2.46 -14.74 -5.48
N VAL A 103 2.89 -13.53 -5.14
CA VAL A 103 2.27 -12.70 -4.10
C VAL A 103 1.52 -11.56 -4.77
N VAL A 104 0.22 -11.47 -4.51
CA VAL A 104 -0.61 -10.34 -4.93
C VAL A 104 -0.39 -9.19 -3.97
N THR A 105 0.17 -8.09 -4.46
CA THR A 105 0.53 -6.91 -3.67
C THR A 105 -0.55 -5.83 -3.71
N GLN A 106 -1.61 -6.04 -4.52
CA GLN A 106 -2.80 -5.20 -4.55
C GLN A 106 -4.02 -5.96 -5.09
N ASN A 107 -5.23 -5.57 -4.67
CA ASN A 107 -6.47 -5.97 -5.32
C ASN A 107 -6.33 -5.80 -6.84
N THR A 108 -6.39 -6.91 -7.57
CA THR A 108 -6.10 -6.94 -9.00
C THR A 108 -7.06 -7.87 -9.73
N MET A 109 -6.98 -7.87 -11.04
CA MET A 109 -7.69 -8.82 -11.89
C MET A 109 -6.67 -9.76 -12.51
N PHE A 110 -6.84 -11.05 -12.28
CA PHE A 110 -6.23 -12.07 -13.12
C PHE A 110 -7.07 -12.17 -14.39
N LYS A 111 -6.40 -12.22 -15.54
CA LYS A 111 -7.02 -12.12 -16.85
C LYS A 111 -6.56 -13.24 -17.77
N LEU A 112 -7.38 -13.65 -18.72
CA LEU A 112 -6.94 -14.61 -19.73
C LEU A 112 -6.09 -13.99 -20.84
N ARG A 113 -6.23 -12.67 -21.02
CA ARG A 113 -5.48 -11.90 -21.99
C ARG A 113 -4.98 -10.61 -21.32
N PRO A 114 -3.78 -10.11 -21.69
CA PRO A 114 -3.21 -8.88 -21.13
C PRO A 114 -3.89 -7.66 -21.76
N LEU A 115 -5.19 -7.51 -21.52
CA LEU A 115 -5.99 -6.37 -21.96
C LEU A 115 -6.54 -5.63 -20.75
N GLN A 116 -7.02 -4.41 -20.94
CA GLN A 116 -7.77 -3.72 -19.91
C GLN A 116 -9.00 -4.55 -19.50
N SER A 117 -9.25 -4.64 -18.18
CA SER A 117 -10.31 -5.53 -17.64
C SER A 117 -11.71 -5.18 -18.14
N SER A 118 -11.94 -3.95 -18.62
CA SER A 118 -13.19 -3.49 -19.23
C SER A 118 -13.47 -4.14 -20.58
N HIS A 119 -12.44 -4.62 -21.29
CA HIS A 119 -12.54 -5.26 -22.60
C HIS A 119 -12.62 -6.79 -22.52
N LEU A 120 -12.77 -7.35 -21.32
CA LEU A 120 -12.81 -8.79 -21.06
C LEU A 120 -14.18 -9.18 -20.52
N GLY A 121 -14.70 -10.30 -21.01
CA GLY A 121 -15.91 -10.92 -20.47
C GLY A 121 -15.72 -11.36 -19.02
N GLU A 122 -16.82 -11.58 -18.28
CA GLU A 122 -16.76 -11.95 -16.86
C GLU A 122 -16.08 -13.30 -16.61
N THR A 123 -16.15 -14.22 -17.57
CA THR A 123 -15.47 -15.51 -17.51
C THR A 123 -13.98 -15.41 -17.84
N GLU A 124 -13.53 -14.30 -18.42
CA GLU A 124 -12.14 -14.06 -18.79
C GLU A 124 -11.32 -13.34 -17.71
N ARG A 125 -11.95 -13.05 -16.58
CA ARG A 125 -11.33 -12.29 -15.50
C ARG A 125 -11.72 -12.84 -14.13
N CYS A 126 -10.79 -12.82 -13.20
CA CYS A 126 -10.98 -13.22 -11.83
C CYS A 126 -10.42 -12.11 -10.94
N GLN A 127 -11.25 -11.52 -10.09
CA GLN A 127 -10.77 -10.57 -9.09
C GLN A 127 -9.94 -11.35 -8.08
N ILE A 128 -8.79 -10.81 -7.71
CA ILE A 128 -7.89 -11.39 -6.72
C ILE A 128 -7.58 -10.32 -5.68
N PRO A 129 -7.83 -10.59 -4.39
CA PRO A 129 -7.53 -9.64 -3.33
C PRO A 129 -6.04 -9.54 -3.00
N ILE A 130 -5.64 -8.38 -2.47
CA ILE A 130 -4.30 -8.13 -1.92
C ILE A 130 -3.90 -9.14 -0.84
N GLY A 131 -2.63 -9.51 -0.82
CA GLY A 131 -2.03 -10.47 0.11
C GLY A 131 -2.29 -11.94 -0.27
N THR A 132 -3.11 -12.20 -1.29
CA THR A 132 -3.32 -13.55 -1.81
C THR A 132 -2.01 -14.11 -2.36
N GLN A 133 -1.73 -15.36 -2.05
CA GLN A 133 -0.52 -16.06 -2.48
C GLN A 133 -0.91 -17.32 -3.24
N PHE A 134 -0.18 -17.61 -4.31
CA PHE A 134 -0.37 -18.81 -5.12
C PHE A 134 0.97 -19.49 -5.32
N GLU A 135 1.06 -20.79 -5.03
CA GLU A 135 2.12 -21.61 -5.64
C GLU A 135 1.94 -21.59 -7.15
N ILE A 136 3.01 -21.28 -7.86
CA ILE A 136 3.04 -21.29 -9.31
C ILE A 136 4.02 -22.36 -9.81
N GLN A 137 3.64 -23.01 -10.90
CA GLN A 137 4.48 -23.95 -11.62
C GLN A 137 5.53 -23.20 -12.45
N SER A 138 5.15 -22.05 -12.99
CA SER A 138 6.00 -21.19 -13.80
C SER A 138 5.42 -19.79 -13.95
N TYR A 139 6.25 -18.84 -14.37
CA TYR A 139 5.84 -17.52 -14.84
C TYR A 139 6.66 -17.11 -16.07
N ALA A 140 6.11 -16.20 -16.86
CA ALA A 140 6.76 -15.55 -17.98
C ALA A 140 6.42 -14.06 -17.95
N TYR A 141 7.40 -13.23 -18.27
CA TYR A 141 7.26 -11.80 -18.45
C TYR A 141 7.76 -11.42 -19.85
N ALA A 142 7.31 -10.27 -20.34
CA ALA A 142 7.71 -9.78 -21.65
C ALA A 142 9.24 -9.64 -21.73
N SER A 143 9.86 -10.35 -22.67
CA SER A 143 11.26 -10.15 -23.08
C SER A 143 11.31 -9.24 -24.32
N ALA A 144 12.50 -8.81 -24.73
CA ALA A 144 12.67 -7.96 -25.92
C ALA A 144 11.95 -8.58 -27.14
N GLY A 145 10.93 -7.87 -27.66
CA GLY A 145 10.10 -8.32 -28.78
C GLY A 145 8.73 -8.91 -28.42
N GLN A 146 8.42 -9.12 -27.13
CA GLN A 146 7.08 -9.48 -26.65
C GLN A 146 6.45 -8.30 -25.91
N ASN A 147 5.15 -8.10 -26.05
CA ASN A 147 4.40 -7.10 -25.26
C ASN A 147 3.28 -7.80 -24.49
N PHE A 148 3.41 -7.86 -23.16
CA PHE A 148 2.36 -8.34 -22.26
C PHE A 148 1.57 -7.20 -21.63
N ASP A 149 1.62 -5.99 -22.21
CA ASP A 149 0.90 -4.80 -21.74
C ASP A 149 1.10 -4.56 -20.22
N ASN A 150 2.35 -4.66 -19.76
CA ASN A 150 2.70 -4.58 -18.34
C ASN A 150 2.05 -5.67 -17.45
N HIS A 151 1.86 -6.88 -17.98
CA HIS A 151 1.43 -8.06 -17.22
C HIS A 151 2.52 -9.14 -17.19
N ILE A 152 2.44 -10.01 -16.18
CA ILE A 152 3.09 -11.32 -16.15
C ILE A 152 2.09 -12.41 -16.45
N ARG A 153 2.53 -13.43 -17.19
CA ARG A 153 1.78 -14.67 -17.35
C ARG A 153 2.26 -15.66 -16.30
N ILE A 154 1.34 -16.27 -15.56
CA ILE A 154 1.61 -17.29 -14.55
C ILE A 154 0.90 -18.59 -14.91
N SER A 155 1.44 -19.71 -14.44
CA SER A 155 0.73 -20.99 -14.38
C SER A 155 0.66 -21.44 -12.93
N LEU A 156 -0.55 -21.54 -12.39
CA LEU A 156 -0.80 -21.97 -11.03
C LEU A 156 -0.47 -23.46 -10.85
N LYS A 157 0.16 -23.81 -9.73
CA LYS A 157 0.55 -25.19 -9.42
C LYS A 157 -0.58 -25.92 -8.69
N ASN A 158 -1.00 -27.08 -9.22
CA ASN A 158 -2.01 -27.96 -8.62
C ASN A 158 -3.33 -27.28 -8.23
N GLN A 159 -3.69 -26.18 -8.89
CA GLN A 159 -4.88 -25.40 -8.57
C GLN A 159 -5.42 -24.72 -9.82
N PHE A 160 -6.72 -24.43 -9.79
CA PHE A 160 -7.45 -23.78 -10.87
C PHE A 160 -8.28 -22.65 -10.29
N LEU A 161 -8.26 -21.49 -10.96
CA LEU A 161 -9.23 -20.43 -10.75
C LEU A 161 -10.21 -20.49 -11.91
N ARG A 162 -11.52 -20.56 -11.65
CA ARG A 162 -12.55 -20.62 -12.70
C ARG A 162 -12.26 -21.68 -13.79
N GLY A 163 -11.82 -22.87 -13.37
CA GLY A 163 -11.49 -23.99 -14.26
C GLY A 163 -10.20 -23.81 -15.09
N ARG A 164 -9.37 -22.80 -14.79
CA ARG A 164 -8.15 -22.49 -15.54
C ARG A 164 -6.97 -22.27 -14.62
N ASN A 165 -5.79 -22.74 -15.03
CA ASN A 165 -4.55 -22.58 -14.25
C ASN A 165 -3.63 -21.46 -14.77
N THR A 166 -3.86 -20.95 -15.98
CA THR A 166 -2.96 -19.96 -16.61
C THR A 166 -3.63 -18.60 -16.70
N TRP A 167 -2.94 -17.57 -16.22
CA TRP A 167 -3.49 -16.22 -16.05
C TRP A 167 -2.44 -15.14 -16.33
N PHE A 168 -2.89 -13.97 -16.79
CA PHE A 168 -2.13 -12.73 -16.82
C PHE A 168 -2.46 -11.89 -15.60
N VAL A 169 -1.43 -11.36 -14.95
CA VAL A 169 -1.53 -10.54 -13.74
C VAL A 169 -0.82 -9.23 -14.01
N TYR A 170 -1.47 -8.11 -13.71
CA TYR A 170 -0.86 -6.79 -13.90
C TYR A 170 0.38 -6.65 -13.01
N THR A 171 1.54 -6.43 -13.63
CA THR A 171 2.86 -6.46 -12.98
C THR A 171 2.94 -5.56 -11.75
N PRO A 172 2.47 -4.30 -11.76
CA PRO A 172 2.50 -3.46 -10.57
C PRO A 172 1.73 -3.99 -9.35
N HIS A 173 0.85 -4.98 -9.52
CA HIS A 173 0.01 -5.54 -8.46
C HIS A 173 0.47 -6.93 -7.99
N ALA A 174 1.61 -7.43 -8.47
CA ALA A 174 2.11 -8.73 -8.07
C ALA A 174 3.64 -8.81 -8.12
N ARG A 175 4.18 -9.69 -7.30
CA ARG A 175 5.59 -10.11 -7.36
C ARG A 175 5.68 -11.62 -7.38
N VAL A 176 6.78 -12.15 -7.90
CA VAL A 176 7.10 -13.57 -7.75
C VAL A 176 8.26 -13.69 -6.79
N GLU A 177 8.11 -14.59 -5.83
CA GLU A 177 9.17 -15.01 -4.93
C GLU A 177 9.60 -16.43 -5.26
N GLN A 178 10.90 -16.70 -5.13
CA GLN A 178 11.46 -18.04 -5.14
C GLN A 178 12.16 -18.26 -3.81
N ASP A 179 11.68 -19.26 -3.06
CA ASP A 179 12.21 -19.61 -1.74
C ASP A 179 12.31 -18.40 -0.78
N GLY A 180 11.27 -17.55 -0.81
CA GLY A 180 11.14 -16.34 0.02
C GLY A 180 11.95 -15.13 -0.47
N LYS A 181 12.62 -15.21 -1.63
CA LYS A 181 13.32 -14.07 -2.24
C LYS A 181 12.56 -13.60 -3.47
N MET A 182 12.31 -12.29 -3.59
CA MET A 182 11.68 -11.72 -4.77
C MET A 182 12.57 -11.91 -6.01
N VAL A 183 12.01 -12.54 -7.05
CA VAL A 183 12.65 -12.78 -8.36
C VAL A 183 11.94 -12.04 -9.50
N TYR A 184 10.72 -11.55 -9.27
CA TYR A 184 9.99 -10.70 -10.20
C TYR A 184 9.20 -9.62 -9.44
N PRO A 185 9.08 -8.35 -9.90
CA PRO A 185 9.66 -7.81 -11.14
C PRO A 185 11.18 -7.95 -11.17
N VAL A 186 11.74 -8.19 -12.36
CA VAL A 186 13.19 -8.17 -12.52
C VAL A 186 13.63 -6.73 -12.33
N VAL A 187 14.31 -6.48 -11.23
CA VAL A 187 14.83 -5.17 -10.90
C VAL A 187 16.22 -5.09 -11.49
N GLU A 188 16.38 -4.32 -12.57
CA GLU A 188 17.72 -4.02 -13.06
C GLU A 188 18.52 -3.32 -11.97
N LYS A 189 19.74 -3.82 -11.73
CA LYS A 189 20.66 -3.17 -10.79
C LYS A 189 20.95 -1.76 -11.30
N ARG A 190 20.55 -0.74 -10.54
CA ARG A 190 20.98 0.63 -10.80
C ARG A 190 22.40 0.75 -10.26
N ALA A 191 23.27 1.48 -10.97
CA ALA A 191 24.59 1.80 -10.44
C ALA A 191 24.42 2.48 -9.08
N ASP A 192 25.22 2.07 -8.08
CA ASP A 192 25.19 2.62 -6.73
C ASP A 192 25.56 4.12 -6.74
N LYS A 193 24.57 4.99 -6.92
CA LYS A 193 24.74 6.43 -6.69
C LYS A 193 24.67 6.67 -5.19
N LYS A 194 25.70 7.31 -4.63
CA LYS A 194 25.66 7.76 -3.23
C LYS A 194 24.43 8.66 -3.02
N PRO A 195 23.66 8.47 -1.94
CA PRO A 195 22.57 9.38 -1.59
C PRO A 195 23.07 10.82 -1.45
N LEU A 196 22.19 11.78 -1.70
CA LEU A 196 22.43 13.19 -1.38
C LEU A 196 22.75 13.31 0.12
N ALA A 197 23.74 14.12 0.45
CA ALA A 197 24.18 14.38 1.83
C ALA A 197 23.22 15.34 2.57
N VAL A 198 21.93 15.03 2.53
CA VAL A 198 20.89 15.77 3.25
C VAL A 198 21.06 15.50 4.74
N PRO A 199 21.04 16.52 5.62
CA PRO A 199 21.09 16.29 7.06
C PRO A 199 19.80 15.63 7.53
N TYR A 200 19.88 14.87 8.62
CA TYR A 200 18.72 14.27 9.27
C TYR A 200 18.28 15.12 10.46
N PHE A 201 17.01 15.49 10.49
CA PHE A 201 16.34 16.11 11.63
C PHE A 201 15.12 15.26 12.01
N SER A 202 15.02 14.92 13.29
CA SER A 202 13.90 14.15 13.82
C SER A 202 12.83 15.12 14.28
N GLN A 203 11.57 14.93 13.90
CA GLN A 203 10.51 15.82 14.42
C GLN A 203 10.22 15.60 15.91
N ARG A 204 10.69 14.50 16.50
CA ARG A 204 10.33 14.06 17.86
C ARG A 204 10.95 14.94 18.95
N ASP A 205 12.04 15.63 18.64
CA ASP A 205 12.73 16.55 19.55
C ASP A 205 12.45 18.02 19.25
N ASN A 206 11.56 18.32 18.29
CA ASN A 206 11.08 19.67 18.02
C ASN A 206 10.57 20.35 19.30
N TYR A 207 10.90 21.62 19.48
CA TYR A 207 10.56 22.41 20.67
C TYR A 207 9.05 22.53 20.94
N ILE A 208 8.21 22.36 19.91
CA ILE A 208 6.74 22.30 20.02
C ILE A 208 6.14 21.31 19.02
N GLN A 209 4.94 20.81 19.34
CA GLN A 209 4.05 20.12 18.40
C GLN A 209 4.67 18.93 17.67
N SER A 210 5.61 18.22 18.29
CA SER A 210 6.35 17.08 17.70
C SER A 210 5.47 15.98 17.08
N TRP A 211 4.18 15.89 17.47
CA TRP A 211 3.20 14.97 16.89
C TRP A 211 2.66 15.38 15.50
N ARG A 212 2.93 16.60 15.01
CA ARG A 212 2.38 17.12 13.74
C ARG A 212 3.34 17.95 12.90
N THR A 213 4.63 17.97 13.23
CA THR A 213 5.66 18.80 12.57
C THR A 213 6.43 18.11 11.45
N CYS A 214 6.02 16.91 11.01
CA CYS A 214 6.68 16.15 9.94
C CYS A 214 7.00 17.00 8.69
N ASN A 215 6.05 17.83 8.26
CA ASN A 215 6.19 18.71 7.10
C ASN A 215 7.29 19.76 7.31
N SER A 216 7.37 20.34 8.51
CA SER A 216 8.39 21.32 8.89
C SER A 216 9.78 20.67 8.96
N SER A 217 9.93 19.53 9.64
CA SER A 217 11.22 18.83 9.73
C SER A 217 11.70 18.33 8.36
N ALA A 218 10.80 17.81 7.52
CA ALA A 218 11.11 17.41 6.15
C ALA A 218 11.56 18.59 5.27
N CYS A 219 10.84 19.72 5.36
CA CYS A 219 11.25 20.94 4.65
C CYS A 219 12.55 21.53 5.20
N ALA A 220 12.81 21.46 6.51
CA ALA A 220 14.04 21.93 7.12
C ALA A 220 15.27 21.13 6.66
N MET A 221 15.16 19.79 6.60
CA MET A 221 16.23 18.93 6.05
C MET A 221 16.57 19.32 4.61
N ALA A 222 15.55 19.47 3.75
CA ALA A 222 15.75 19.91 2.37
C ALA A 222 16.29 21.34 2.29
N ALA A 223 15.77 22.27 3.11
CA ALA A 223 16.20 23.66 3.12
C ALA A 223 17.68 23.77 3.50
N ARG A 224 18.11 23.04 4.53
CA ARG A 224 19.50 23.04 4.97
C ARG A 224 20.45 22.46 3.93
N PHE A 225 20.04 21.41 3.23
CA PHE A 225 20.78 20.86 2.10
C PHE A 225 20.92 21.87 0.95
N LEU A 226 19.86 22.62 0.67
CA LEU A 226 19.81 23.65 -0.39
C LEU A 226 20.42 25.01 0.03
N GLY A 227 21.09 25.07 1.19
CA GLY A 227 21.89 26.23 1.60
C GLY A 227 21.20 27.19 2.58
N ALA A 228 20.02 26.86 3.12
CA ALA A 228 19.43 27.66 4.19
C ALA A 228 20.34 27.65 5.44
N PRO A 229 20.63 28.82 6.05
CA PRO A 229 21.53 28.92 7.20
C PRO A 229 20.79 28.57 8.50
N ILE A 230 20.34 27.33 8.62
CA ILE A 230 19.72 26.78 9.83
C ILE A 230 20.57 25.67 10.44
N THR A 231 20.58 25.52 11.75
CA THR A 231 21.35 24.45 12.41
C THR A 231 20.51 23.21 12.74
N ASN A 232 19.20 23.39 12.92
CA ASN A 232 18.21 22.35 13.23
C ASN A 232 16.84 22.70 12.63
N ASP A 233 15.87 21.82 12.77
CA ASP A 233 14.49 22.02 12.34
C ASP A 233 13.68 22.97 13.24
N ASP A 234 14.05 23.19 14.51
CA ASP A 234 13.42 24.19 15.38
C ASP A 234 13.50 25.61 14.81
N GLU A 235 14.64 26.01 14.25
CA GLU A 235 14.82 27.33 13.62
C GLU A 235 13.86 27.54 12.45
N TYR A 236 13.69 26.52 11.62
CA TYR A 236 12.75 26.53 10.52
C TYR A 236 11.30 26.51 11.04
N LEU A 237 11.00 25.68 12.05
CA LEU A 237 9.69 25.57 12.67
C LEU A 237 9.23 26.88 13.31
N ARG A 238 10.12 27.65 13.94
CA ARG A 238 9.81 28.99 14.47
C ARG A 238 9.28 29.93 13.39
N LYS A 239 9.89 29.92 12.19
CA LYS A 239 9.40 30.72 11.07
C LYS A 239 8.03 30.24 10.56
N VAL A 240 7.81 28.93 10.53
CA VAL A 240 6.53 28.33 10.13
C VAL A 240 5.42 28.81 11.08
N VAL A 241 5.58 28.60 12.39
CA VAL A 241 4.52 28.94 13.35
C VAL A 241 4.29 30.44 13.53
N ALA A 242 5.28 31.27 13.15
CA ALA A 242 5.11 32.71 13.11
C ALA A 242 4.14 33.18 12.01
N ILE A 243 3.92 32.38 10.95
CA ILE A 243 3.10 32.78 9.80
C ILE A 243 1.96 31.81 9.46
N GLY A 244 1.82 30.68 10.17
CA GLY A 244 0.70 29.76 10.00
C GLY A 244 0.91 28.36 10.56
N ASP A 245 0.12 27.40 10.09
CA ASP A 245 0.10 26.03 10.61
C ASP A 245 1.18 25.14 9.98
N THR A 246 1.79 24.28 10.80
CA THR A 246 2.79 23.27 10.42
C THR A 246 2.34 22.32 9.29
N THR A 247 1.05 22.02 9.19
CA THR A 247 0.50 21.13 8.17
C THR A 247 0.16 21.83 6.86
N ASP A 248 0.20 23.17 6.81
CA ASP A 248 -0.13 23.95 5.62
C ASP A 248 1.06 24.02 4.64
N HIS A 249 0.93 23.40 3.47
CA HIS A 249 1.98 23.42 2.45
C HIS A 249 2.27 24.81 1.87
N ALA A 250 1.30 25.74 1.85
CA ALA A 250 1.53 27.11 1.40
C ALA A 250 2.35 27.91 2.42
N VAL A 251 2.17 27.67 3.72
CA VAL A 251 3.04 28.21 4.77
C VAL A 251 4.48 27.74 4.56
N GLN A 252 4.69 26.44 4.35
CA GLN A 252 6.03 25.90 4.08
C GLN A 252 6.68 26.53 2.83
N THR A 253 5.91 26.74 1.76
CA THR A 253 6.40 27.42 0.54
C THR A 253 6.89 28.83 0.87
N ARG A 254 6.14 29.61 1.66
CA ARG A 254 6.53 30.97 2.05
C ARG A 254 7.78 30.98 2.93
N VAL A 255 7.93 30.04 3.86
CA VAL A 255 9.14 29.93 4.68
C VAL A 255 10.36 29.56 3.82
N LEU A 256 10.26 28.57 2.93
CA LEU A 256 11.33 28.22 2.00
C LEU A 256 11.72 29.40 1.10
N GLN A 257 10.73 30.13 0.58
CA GLN A 257 10.98 31.34 -0.22
C GLN A 257 11.72 32.42 0.59
N SER A 258 11.49 32.54 1.90
CA SER A 258 12.24 33.45 2.77
C SER A 258 13.74 33.13 2.89
N TYR A 259 14.14 31.90 2.53
CA TYR A 259 15.52 31.46 2.41
C TYR A 259 16.04 31.51 0.96
N GLY A 260 15.26 32.05 0.01
CA GLY A 260 15.60 32.06 -1.41
C GLY A 260 15.36 30.72 -2.12
N ILE A 261 14.70 29.76 -1.48
CA ILE A 261 14.47 28.41 -2.01
C ILE A 261 13.10 28.36 -2.68
N ARG A 262 13.09 28.18 -4.00
CA ARG A 262 11.86 27.98 -4.77
C ARG A 262 11.40 26.54 -4.67
N SER A 263 10.12 26.35 -4.40
CA SER A 263 9.51 25.02 -4.30
C SER A 263 8.01 25.05 -4.55
N ALA A 264 7.45 23.92 -4.96
CA ALA A 264 6.03 23.76 -5.20
C ALA A 264 5.52 22.42 -4.64
N PHE A 265 4.32 22.43 -4.07
CA PHE A 265 3.66 21.20 -3.59
C PHE A 265 2.68 20.70 -4.66
N HIS A 266 2.72 19.39 -4.91
CA HIS A 266 1.98 18.71 -5.97
C HIS A 266 1.22 17.51 -5.42
N TYR A 267 0.15 17.12 -6.11
CA TYR A 267 -0.67 15.93 -5.79
C TYR A 267 -0.68 14.89 -6.93
N ASN A 268 0.14 15.11 -7.95
CA ASN A 268 0.16 14.34 -9.19
C ASN A 268 1.57 13.86 -9.56
N LEU A 269 2.41 13.58 -8.56
CA LEU A 269 3.77 13.07 -8.76
C LEU A 269 3.79 11.57 -9.02
N ASP A 270 4.86 11.09 -9.66
CA ASP A 270 5.25 9.68 -9.73
C ASP A 270 6.77 9.46 -9.69
N TYR A 271 7.21 8.21 -9.86
CA TYR A 271 8.62 7.85 -9.78
C TYR A 271 9.49 8.60 -10.79
N ASP A 272 8.94 8.97 -11.96
CA ASP A 272 9.68 9.74 -12.95
C ASP A 272 10.02 11.15 -12.41
N ASP A 273 9.17 11.71 -11.54
CA ASP A 273 9.43 12.98 -10.86
C ASP A 273 10.53 12.85 -9.80
N LEU A 274 10.54 11.74 -9.04
CA LEU A 274 11.62 11.47 -8.07
C LEU A 274 12.96 11.26 -8.75
N ASP A 275 12.97 10.43 -9.80
CA ASP A 275 14.18 10.10 -10.55
C ASP A 275 14.79 11.37 -11.17
N ARG A 276 13.98 12.22 -11.84
CA ARG A 276 14.44 13.50 -12.39
C ARG A 276 15.01 14.44 -11.33
N SER A 277 14.37 14.57 -10.18
CA SER A 277 14.84 15.48 -9.12
C SER A 277 16.16 15.00 -8.51
N LEU A 278 16.31 13.69 -8.26
CA LEU A 278 17.56 13.11 -7.77
C LEU A 278 18.70 13.23 -8.80
N GLU A 279 18.40 13.11 -10.09
CA GLU A 279 19.38 13.35 -11.17
C GLU A 279 19.86 14.80 -11.20
N GLN A 280 19.00 15.75 -10.84
CA GLN A 280 19.37 17.17 -10.65
C GLN A 280 20.07 17.44 -9.32
N GLY A 281 20.33 16.42 -8.50
CA GLY A 281 20.98 16.56 -7.21
C GLY A 281 20.09 17.16 -6.13
N LYS A 282 18.76 17.08 -6.28
CA LYS A 282 17.79 17.72 -5.38
C LYS A 282 16.96 16.70 -4.59
N PRO A 283 16.83 16.86 -3.26
CA PRO A 283 15.94 16.02 -2.47
C PRO A 283 14.47 16.33 -2.79
N ILE A 284 13.59 15.41 -2.42
CA ILE A 284 12.14 15.56 -2.62
C ILE A 284 11.44 15.29 -1.31
N VAL A 285 10.56 16.19 -0.87
CA VAL A 285 9.67 15.87 0.25
C VAL A 285 8.46 15.15 -0.30
N ILE A 286 8.15 13.94 0.13
CA ILE A 286 6.92 13.23 -0.25
C ILE A 286 6.09 12.96 0.98
N GLY A 287 4.78 12.81 0.80
CA GLY A 287 3.92 12.38 1.90
C GLY A 287 3.46 10.93 1.71
N ILE A 288 3.44 10.16 2.79
CA ILE A 288 3.03 8.77 2.80
C ILE A 288 1.86 8.52 3.77
N LEU A 289 1.06 7.52 3.47
CA LEU A 289 0.09 6.91 4.37
C LEU A 289 0.85 6.04 5.38
N HIS A 290 1.06 6.56 6.59
CA HIS A 290 1.97 5.97 7.58
C HIS A 290 1.32 4.97 8.54
N ARG A 291 -0.01 4.85 8.54
CA ARG A 291 -0.76 3.98 9.46
C ARG A 291 -1.25 2.73 8.77
N GLY A 292 -1.61 1.73 9.59
CA GLY A 292 -2.23 0.50 9.14
C GLY A 292 -1.30 -0.43 8.35
N PRO A 293 -1.80 -1.61 7.98
CA PRO A 293 -1.06 -2.55 7.16
C PRO A 293 -0.83 -1.99 5.75
N ILE A 294 0.19 -2.51 5.04
CA ILE A 294 0.45 -2.15 3.63
C ILE A 294 -0.77 -2.42 2.73
N THR A 295 -1.69 -3.28 3.18
CA THR A 295 -2.89 -3.65 2.43
C THR A 295 -4.07 -2.68 2.58
N ALA A 296 -4.04 -1.84 3.60
CA ALA A 296 -5.05 -0.82 3.87
C ALA A 296 -4.39 0.38 4.59
N PRO A 297 -3.41 1.04 3.94
CA PRO A 297 -2.67 2.11 4.57
C PRO A 297 -3.54 3.36 4.70
N SER A 298 -3.29 4.16 5.74
CA SER A 298 -4.04 5.39 6.00
C SER A 298 -3.19 6.48 6.67
N GLY A 299 -3.77 7.65 6.90
CA GLY A 299 -3.10 8.78 7.55
C GLY A 299 -2.33 9.67 6.57
N GLY A 300 -1.40 10.48 7.07
CA GLY A 300 -0.52 11.32 6.26
C GLY A 300 0.72 11.67 7.06
N HIS A 301 1.88 11.63 6.42
CA HIS A 301 3.18 11.86 7.06
C HIS A 301 4.20 12.30 6.01
N MET A 302 5.01 13.31 6.28
CA MET A 302 5.98 13.85 5.32
C MET A 302 7.38 13.28 5.59
N ILE A 303 8.04 12.80 4.54
CA ILE A 303 9.40 12.25 4.54
C ILE A 303 10.22 12.88 3.41
N VAL A 304 11.54 12.70 3.41
CA VAL A 304 12.45 13.24 2.39
C VAL A 304 13.11 12.10 1.62
N VAL A 305 12.94 12.06 0.30
CA VAL A 305 13.69 11.19 -0.59
C VAL A 305 15.05 11.83 -0.87
N ILE A 306 16.12 11.09 -0.58
CA ILE A 306 17.51 11.56 -0.68
C ILE A 306 18.35 10.74 -1.64
N GLY A 307 17.84 9.61 -2.12
CA GLY A 307 18.56 8.73 -3.01
C GLY A 307 17.70 7.60 -3.52
N GLN A 308 18.32 6.76 -4.33
CA GLN A 308 17.69 5.60 -4.96
C GLN A 308 18.60 4.37 -4.84
N TYR A 309 18.00 3.20 -4.87
CA TYR A 309 18.68 1.91 -4.99
C TYR A 309 17.86 1.01 -5.92
N ASP A 310 18.34 -0.19 -6.21
CA ASP A 310 17.70 -1.13 -7.13
C ASP A 310 16.17 -1.22 -6.94
N ALA A 311 15.73 -1.58 -5.73
CA ALA A 311 14.32 -1.88 -5.46
C ALA A 311 13.50 -0.68 -4.96
N GLY A 312 14.05 0.55 -4.87
CA GLY A 312 13.31 1.70 -4.37
C GLY A 312 14.15 2.93 -4.05
N TYR A 313 13.78 3.61 -2.97
CA TYR A 313 14.34 4.91 -2.58
C TYR A 313 14.93 4.87 -1.18
N ILE A 314 15.87 5.79 -0.95
CA ILE A 314 16.49 6.03 0.36
C ILE A 314 15.87 7.31 0.89
N CYS A 315 15.33 7.25 2.10
CA CYS A 315 14.52 8.31 2.68
C CYS A 315 15.01 8.73 4.07
N HIS A 316 14.87 10.01 4.40
CA HIS A 316 14.80 10.51 5.77
C HIS A 316 13.34 10.59 6.20
N ASP A 317 12.98 9.84 7.22
CA ASP A 317 11.67 9.86 7.85
C ASP A 317 11.79 10.52 9.24
N PRO A 318 11.23 11.73 9.42
CA PRO A 318 11.48 12.53 10.61
C PRO A 318 10.83 11.96 11.87
N TYR A 319 9.86 11.03 11.77
CA TYR A 319 9.22 10.47 12.96
C TYR A 319 9.74 9.09 13.35
N GLY A 320 10.51 8.40 12.52
CA GLY A 320 10.84 6.99 12.75
C GLY A 320 10.80 6.22 11.44
N THR A 321 10.72 4.89 11.47
CA THR A 321 10.63 4.09 10.24
C THR A 321 9.27 3.40 10.12
N ILE A 322 8.72 3.35 8.92
CA ILE A 322 7.49 2.59 8.66
C ILE A 322 7.68 1.09 8.88
N HIS A 323 8.92 0.58 8.77
CA HIS A 323 9.24 -0.85 8.86
C HIS A 323 8.92 -1.45 10.22
N ASP A 324 9.04 -0.66 11.29
CA ASP A 324 8.74 -1.06 12.67
C ASP A 324 7.39 -0.50 13.17
N GLY A 325 6.59 0.08 12.26
CA GLY A 325 5.34 0.74 12.60
C GLY A 325 5.53 2.01 13.46
N TYR A 326 6.68 2.68 13.35
CA TYR A 326 7.09 3.83 14.15
C TYR A 326 7.29 3.58 15.65
N SER A 327 7.56 2.33 16.03
CA SER A 327 7.82 1.96 17.43
C SER A 327 9.23 2.35 17.90
N GLY A 328 10.21 2.41 16.98
CA GLY A 328 11.59 2.80 17.25
C GLY A 328 11.88 4.29 17.06
N LYS A 329 13.16 4.66 17.10
CA LYS A 329 13.69 6.03 16.88
C LYS A 329 14.56 6.14 15.61
N GLY A 330 14.41 5.21 14.66
CA GLY A 330 15.12 5.22 13.37
C GLY A 330 14.66 6.36 12.45
N GLY A 331 14.83 6.20 11.14
CA GLY A 331 14.35 7.18 10.16
C GLY A 331 15.46 7.85 9.33
N GLN A 332 16.73 7.71 9.72
CA GLN A 332 17.84 8.21 8.92
C GLN A 332 18.22 7.21 7.81
N SER A 333 18.11 7.62 6.54
CA SER A 333 18.55 6.85 5.37
C SER A 333 17.87 5.48 5.24
N GLU A 334 16.57 5.44 5.57
CA GLU A 334 15.73 4.25 5.47
C GLU A 334 15.53 3.84 4.02
N ARG A 335 15.62 2.53 3.73
CA ARG A 335 15.34 1.99 2.40
C ARG A 335 13.86 1.65 2.28
N TYR A 336 13.12 2.43 1.51
CA TYR A 336 11.71 2.20 1.22
C TYR A 336 11.56 1.62 -0.18
N SER A 337 10.99 0.42 -0.28
CA SER A 337 10.81 -0.26 -1.56
C SER A 337 9.73 0.40 -2.41
N ARG A 338 9.77 0.19 -3.74
CA ARG A 338 8.67 0.61 -4.63
C ARG A 338 7.35 -0.06 -4.26
N GLU A 339 7.35 -1.28 -3.72
CA GLU A 339 6.13 -1.90 -3.22
C GLU A 339 5.52 -1.07 -2.07
N LEU A 340 6.36 -0.67 -1.12
CA LEU A 340 5.94 0.16 0.00
C LEU A 340 5.42 1.52 -0.45
N LEU A 341 6.16 2.21 -1.32
CA LEU A 341 5.77 3.52 -1.83
C LEU A 341 4.58 3.43 -2.81
N ASN A 342 4.40 2.33 -3.53
CA ASN A 342 3.19 2.10 -4.32
C ASN A 342 1.96 2.07 -3.42
N ALA A 343 2.03 1.34 -2.30
CA ALA A 343 0.92 1.26 -1.37
C ALA A 343 0.68 2.57 -0.61
N ARG A 344 1.75 3.22 -0.15
CA ARG A 344 1.65 4.32 0.82
C ARG A 344 1.78 5.72 0.22
N TRP A 345 2.37 5.88 -0.96
CA TRP A 345 2.54 7.20 -1.60
C TRP A 345 1.70 7.34 -2.86
N LEU A 346 1.89 6.45 -3.84
CA LEU A 346 1.10 6.48 -5.08
C LEU A 346 -0.32 5.96 -4.90
N THR A 347 -0.58 5.20 -3.83
CA THR A 347 -1.82 4.42 -3.65
C THR A 347 -2.15 3.59 -4.90
N HIS A 348 -1.09 3.13 -5.56
CA HIS A 348 -1.08 2.35 -6.79
C HIS A 348 -1.76 2.98 -8.00
N ARG A 349 -1.85 4.31 -8.04
CA ARG A 349 -2.31 5.06 -9.20
C ARG A 349 -1.13 5.87 -9.73
N ARG A 350 -0.84 5.80 -11.04
CA ARG A 350 0.15 6.70 -11.65
C ARG A 350 -0.29 8.14 -11.42
N LYS A 351 0.68 9.04 -11.23
CA LYS A 351 0.45 10.48 -11.04
C LYS A 351 -0.56 10.79 -9.92
N ASN A 352 -0.41 10.09 -8.78
CA ASN A 352 -1.25 10.25 -7.60
C ASN A 352 -0.43 10.45 -6.32
N GLY A 353 0.91 10.51 -6.44
CA GLY A 353 1.77 10.83 -5.31
C GLY A 353 1.71 12.31 -4.99
N TRP A 354 1.74 12.65 -3.70
CA TRP A 354 1.87 14.03 -3.26
C TRP A 354 3.25 14.33 -2.68
N GLY A 355 3.70 15.57 -2.80
CA GLY A 355 5.03 15.97 -2.36
C GLY A 355 5.45 17.36 -2.84
N ARG A 356 6.63 17.79 -2.41
CA ARG A 356 7.27 19.06 -2.76
C ARG A 356 8.49 18.83 -3.62
N LEU A 357 8.52 19.50 -4.78
CA LEU A 357 9.68 19.61 -5.64
C LEU A 357 10.41 20.95 -5.37
N PHE A 358 11.72 20.96 -5.65
CA PHE A 358 12.59 22.14 -5.48
C PHE A 358 13.20 22.53 -6.84
N GLU A 359 13.30 23.83 -7.12
CA GLU A 359 13.70 24.39 -8.42
C GLU A 359 15.16 24.79 -8.53
#